data_AF-A0A7V9BYM3-F1
#
_entry.id   AF-A0A7V9BYM3-F1
#
_cell.length_a   1.000
_cell.length_b   1.000
_cell.length_c   1.000
_cell.angle_alpha   90.00
_cell.angle_beta   90.00
_cell.angle_gamma   90.00
#
_symmetry.space_group_name_H-M   'P 1'
#
loop_
_entity.id
_entity.type
_entity.pdbx_description
1 polymer ?
#
loop_
_entity_poly.entity_id
_entity_poly.type
_entity_poly.pdbx_seq_one_letter_code
_entity_poly.pdbx_strand_id
1 'polypeptide(L)'
;LGHVLREHRGGAHGVAVLAPGLSPLEAVVANGGTETAALYGWSEPYPDPDPGRAAEAEALTDALAAPAYDALSPGERETLLGLLDAAVVAAGLTGDGAPDRIRAAGRIVRDQ
;
A
#
# COMPACT_ATOMS: atom_id res chain seq x y z
N LEU A 1 13.32 -5.04 8.91
CA LEU A 1 12.48 -5.70 7.90
C LEU A 1 11.38 -4.78 7.35
N GLY A 2 10.64 -4.03 8.19
CA GLY A 2 9.56 -3.15 7.72
C GLY A 2 9.95 -2.17 6.59
N HIS A 3 11.15 -1.58 6.64
CA HIS A 3 11.64 -0.73 5.55
C HIS A 3 11.80 -1.50 4.22
N VAL A 4 12.24 -2.76 4.23
CA VAL A 4 12.40 -3.58 3.01
C VAL A 4 11.04 -3.85 2.38
N LEU A 5 10.04 -4.20 3.19
CA LEU A 5 8.68 -4.44 2.71
C LEU A 5 8.05 -3.16 2.16
N ARG A 6 8.31 -2.02 2.81
CA ARG A 6 7.91 -0.70 2.32
C ARG A 6 8.55 -0.38 0.97
N GLU A 7 9.86 -0.60 0.82
CA GLU A 7 10.57 -0.32 -0.45
C GLU A 7 10.11 -1.26 -1.57
N HIS A 8 9.93 -2.56 -1.28
CA HIS A 8 9.41 -3.53 -2.25
C HIS A 8 8.03 -3.13 -2.78
N ARG A 9 7.08 -2.85 -1.87
CA ARG A 9 5.73 -2.41 -2.27
C ARG A 9 5.77 -1.04 -2.95
N GLY A 10 6.61 -0.12 -2.48
CA GLY A 10 6.78 1.21 -3.07
C GLY A 10 7.28 1.15 -4.52
N GLY A 11 8.24 0.28 -4.81
CA GLY A 11 8.73 0.04 -6.17
C GLY A 11 7.64 -0.53 -7.08
N ALA A 12 6.89 -1.53 -6.60
CA ALA A 12 5.73 -2.08 -7.34
C ALA A 12 4.66 -1.00 -7.60
N HIS A 13 4.38 -0.16 -6.59
CA HIS A 13 3.40 0.91 -6.70
C HIS A 13 3.79 1.95 -7.74
N GLY A 14 5.07 2.35 -7.79
CA GLY A 14 5.58 3.29 -8.79
C GLY A 14 5.37 2.81 -10.23
N VAL A 15 5.42 1.50 -10.47
CA VAL A 15 5.08 0.90 -11.77
C VAL A 15 3.56 0.85 -11.98
N ALA A 16 2.81 0.44 -10.95
CA ALA A 16 1.38 0.19 -11.02
C ALA A 16 0.55 1.45 -11.32
N VAL A 17 0.91 2.62 -10.75
CA VAL A 17 0.12 3.86 -10.90
C VAL A 17 0.03 4.35 -12.34
N LEU A 18 1.01 4.04 -13.17
CA LEU A 18 1.04 4.47 -14.57
C LEU A 18 0.10 3.65 -15.46
N ALA A 19 -0.23 2.40 -15.10
CA ALA A 19 -1.06 1.52 -15.92
C ALA A 19 -2.52 1.98 -16.08
N PRO A 20 -3.25 2.39 -15.03
CA PRO A 20 -4.55 3.05 -15.16
C PRO A 20 -4.42 4.53 -15.56
N GLY A 21 -3.20 4.98 -15.88
CA GLY A 21 -2.87 6.30 -16.41
C GLY A 21 -2.73 7.41 -15.37
N LEU A 22 -2.65 7.11 -14.07
CA LEU A 22 -2.49 8.17 -13.06
C LEU A 22 -1.16 8.86 -13.28
N SER A 23 -1.16 10.19 -13.22
CA SER A 23 0.06 10.96 -13.06
C SER A 23 0.67 10.70 -11.67
N PRO A 24 1.98 10.94 -11.49
CA PRO A 24 2.61 10.84 -10.18
C PRO A 24 1.94 11.73 -9.12
N LEU A 25 1.48 12.92 -9.49
CA LEU A 25 0.80 13.83 -8.57
C LEU A 25 -0.60 13.31 -8.19
N GLU A 26 -1.38 12.80 -9.15
CA GLU A 26 -2.66 12.13 -8.85
C GLU A 26 -2.47 10.95 -7.89
N ALA A 27 -1.42 10.14 -8.08
CA ALA A 27 -1.10 9.03 -7.17
C ALA A 27 -0.73 9.52 -5.76
N VAL A 28 0.08 10.59 -5.65
CA VAL A 28 0.41 11.21 -4.36
C VAL A 28 -0.83 11.74 -3.66
N VAL A 29 -1.72 12.44 -4.37
CA VAL A 29 -2.96 12.96 -3.78
C VAL A 29 -3.91 11.83 -3.42
N ALA A 30 -4.06 10.80 -4.26
CA ALA A 30 -4.91 9.65 -3.99
C ALA A 30 -4.45 8.90 -2.73
N ASN A 31 -3.13 8.79 -2.52
CA ASN A 31 -2.57 8.10 -1.36
C ASN A 31 -2.51 9.03 -0.12
N GLY A 32 -1.86 10.17 -0.21
CA GLY A 32 -1.53 10.99 0.94
C GLY A 32 -2.39 12.26 1.12
N GLY A 33 -3.34 12.51 0.23
CA GLY A 33 -4.07 13.79 0.20
C GLY A 33 -3.21 14.95 -0.31
N THR A 34 -3.82 16.12 -0.38
CA THR A 34 -3.17 17.35 -0.84
C THR A 34 -2.10 17.83 0.14
N GLU A 35 -2.22 17.52 1.44
CA GLU A 35 -1.18 17.84 2.42
C GLU A 35 0.14 17.10 2.13
N THR A 36 0.05 15.85 1.68
CA THR A 36 1.25 15.08 1.30
C THR A 36 1.85 15.61 0.00
N ALA A 37 1.02 16.04 -0.95
CA ALA A 37 1.51 16.70 -2.16
C ALA A 37 2.29 17.99 -1.83
N ALA A 38 1.75 18.81 -0.92
CA ALA A 38 2.42 20.02 -0.42
C ALA A 38 3.73 19.68 0.31
N LEU A 39 3.72 18.66 1.17
CA LEU A 39 4.91 18.19 1.89
C LEU A 39 6.03 17.76 0.93
N TYR A 40 5.68 17.17 -0.21
CA TYR A 40 6.62 16.79 -1.27
C TYR A 40 6.97 17.92 -2.24
N GLY A 41 6.49 19.13 -1.99
CA GLY A 41 6.84 20.33 -2.75
C GLY A 41 6.10 20.48 -4.09
N TRP A 42 5.02 19.74 -4.31
CA TRP A 42 4.16 19.96 -5.47
C TRP A 42 3.43 21.29 -5.35
N SER A 43 3.25 21.97 -6.47
CA SER A 43 2.53 23.24 -6.53
C SER A 43 1.05 23.02 -6.84
N GLU A 44 0.21 23.94 -6.36
CA GLU A 44 -1.20 24.03 -6.73
C GLU A 44 -1.38 24.43 -8.20
N PRO A 45 -2.53 24.06 -8.84
CA PRO A 45 -3.66 23.35 -8.28
C PRO A 45 -3.43 21.84 -8.16
N TYR A 46 -3.87 21.23 -7.06
CA TYR A 46 -3.82 19.77 -6.90
C TYR A 46 -4.94 19.09 -7.69
N PRO A 47 -4.67 17.94 -8.32
CA PRO A 47 -5.69 17.17 -9.02
C PRO A 47 -6.69 16.53 -8.04
N ASP A 48 -7.87 16.22 -8.55
CA ASP A 48 -8.85 15.34 -7.89
C ASP A 48 -8.79 13.96 -8.59
N PRO A 49 -8.02 13.00 -8.07
CA PRO A 49 -7.79 11.73 -8.74
C PRO A 49 -9.06 10.87 -8.76
N ASP A 50 -9.33 10.24 -9.90
CA ASP A 50 -10.45 9.31 -10.02
C ASP A 50 -10.28 8.12 -9.04
N PRO A 51 -11.26 7.87 -8.16
CA PRO A 51 -11.15 6.84 -7.14
C PRO A 51 -11.13 5.42 -7.72
N GLY A 52 -11.72 5.19 -8.89
CA GLY A 52 -11.69 3.90 -9.58
C GLY A 52 -10.28 3.57 -10.08
N ARG A 53 -9.63 4.52 -10.75
CA ARG A 53 -8.24 4.40 -11.22
C ARG A 53 -7.25 4.27 -10.07
N ALA A 54 -7.49 4.99 -8.97
CA ALA A 54 -6.70 4.83 -7.75
C ALA A 54 -6.84 3.42 -7.14
N ALA A 55 -8.05 2.89 -7.08
CA ALA A 55 -8.29 1.52 -6.60
C ALA A 55 -7.65 0.46 -7.53
N GLU A 56 -7.73 0.66 -8.84
CA GLU A 56 -7.08 -0.20 -9.83
C GLU A 56 -5.55 -0.20 -9.67
N ALA A 57 -4.94 0.96 -9.44
CA ALA A 57 -3.50 1.07 -9.18
C ALA A 57 -3.08 0.32 -7.91
N GLU A 58 -3.87 0.40 -6.83
CA GLU A 58 -3.59 -0.34 -5.60
C GLU A 58 -3.72 -1.85 -5.80
N ALA A 59 -4.76 -2.31 -6.50
CA ALA A 59 -4.92 -3.73 -6.81
C ALA A 59 -3.76 -4.27 -7.68
N LEU A 60 -3.32 -3.50 -8.68
CA LEU A 60 -2.17 -3.85 -9.50
C LEU A 60 -0.86 -3.82 -8.69
N THR A 61 -0.73 -2.90 -7.73
CA THR A 61 0.42 -2.87 -6.80
C THR A 61 0.53 -4.18 -6.04
N ASP A 62 -0.57 -4.66 -5.46
CA ASP A 62 -0.59 -5.91 -4.71
C ASP A 62 -0.29 -7.11 -5.62
N ALA A 63 -0.85 -7.14 -6.83
CA ALA A 63 -0.58 -8.18 -7.82
C ALA A 63 0.89 -8.21 -8.27
N LEU A 64 1.54 -7.06 -8.43
CA LEU A 64 2.97 -6.97 -8.80
C LEU A 64 3.89 -7.33 -7.63
N ALA A 65 3.48 -7.04 -6.39
CA ALA A 65 4.28 -7.34 -5.20
C ALA A 65 4.19 -8.80 -4.76
N ALA A 66 3.05 -9.47 -5.00
CA ALA A 66 2.74 -10.82 -4.52
C ALA A 66 3.75 -11.93 -4.93
N PRO A 67 4.25 -11.99 -6.18
CA PRO A 67 5.12 -13.08 -6.63
C PRO A 67 6.42 -13.24 -5.82
N ALA A 68 6.89 -12.17 -5.16
CA ALA A 68 8.08 -12.25 -4.30
C ALA A 68 7.90 -13.21 -3.12
N TYR A 69 6.66 -13.49 -2.72
CA TYR A 69 6.34 -14.39 -1.62
C TYR A 69 6.07 -15.82 -2.08
N ASP A 70 6.09 -16.11 -3.38
CA ASP A 70 5.86 -17.45 -3.94
C ASP A 70 6.97 -18.46 -3.64
N ALA A 71 8.15 -17.96 -3.29
CA ALA A 71 9.23 -18.78 -2.77
C ALA A 71 8.96 -19.35 -1.36
N LEU A 72 7.98 -18.80 -0.63
CA LEU A 72 7.68 -19.22 0.74
C LEU A 72 6.70 -20.40 0.76
N SER A 73 7.04 -21.43 1.52
CA SER A 73 6.11 -22.49 1.90
C SER A 73 4.95 -21.95 2.75
N PRO A 74 3.83 -22.67 2.88
CA PRO A 74 2.71 -22.24 3.71
C PRO A 74 3.11 -21.89 5.15
N GLY A 75 3.95 -22.71 5.80
CA GLY A 75 4.41 -22.45 7.17
C GLY A 75 5.34 -21.23 7.30
N GLU A 76 6.15 -20.96 6.27
CA GLU A 76 6.97 -19.75 6.23
C GLU A 76 6.11 -18.49 6.03
N ARG A 77 5.02 -18.57 5.26
CA ARG A 77 4.06 -17.48 5.12
C ARG A 77 3.34 -17.20 6.43
N GLU A 78 2.87 -18.23 7.12
CA GLU A 78 2.26 -18.08 8.46
C GLU A 78 3.23 -17.43 9.46
N THR A 79 4.49 -17.87 9.44
CA THR A 79 5.54 -17.28 10.28
C THR A 79 5.76 -15.81 9.96
N LEU A 80 5.85 -15.46 8.67
CA LEU A 80 5.99 -14.07 8.22
C LEU A 80 4.82 -13.21 8.70
N LEU A 81 3.58 -13.69 8.52
CA LEU A 81 2.38 -12.97 8.97
C LEU A 81 2.41 -12.73 10.49
N GLY A 82 2.74 -13.76 11.29
CA GLY A 82 2.84 -13.61 12.74
C GLY A 82 3.92 -12.62 13.18
N LEU A 83 5.06 -12.57 12.47
CA LEU A 83 6.12 -11.58 12.74
C LEU A 83 5.68 -10.16 12.38
N LEU A 84 4.90 -9.98 11.31
CA LEU A 84 4.36 -8.68 10.93
C LEU A 84 3.32 -8.18 11.93
N ASP A 85 2.41 -9.05 12.37
CA ASP A 85 1.43 -8.72 13.40
C ASP A 85 2.12 -8.28 14.70
N ALA A 86 3.13 -9.05 15.14
CA ALA A 86 3.93 -8.69 16.31
C ALA A 86 4.64 -7.33 16.15
N ALA A 87 5.16 -7.03 14.95
CA ALA A 87 5.80 -5.75 14.66
C ALA A 87 4.81 -4.57 14.71
N VAL A 88 3.59 -4.74 14.19
CA VAL A 88 2.51 -3.74 14.25
C VAL A 88 2.14 -3.43 15.71
N VAL A 89 1.98 -4.48 16.53
CA VAL A 89 1.73 -4.35 17.97
C VAL A 89 2.88 -3.61 18.65
N ALA A 90 4.13 -4.03 18.40
CA ALA A 90 5.32 -3.43 19.02
C ALA A 90 5.50 -1.96 18.63
N ALA A 91 5.12 -1.58 17.41
CA ALA A 91 5.16 -0.20 16.95
C ALA A 91 4.01 0.67 17.50
N GLY A 92 3.09 0.10 18.29
CA GLY A 92 1.94 0.83 18.82
C GLY A 92 0.94 1.25 17.75
N LEU A 93 0.97 0.61 16.57
CA LEU A 93 0.10 0.92 15.44
C LEU A 93 -1.29 0.27 15.56
N THR A 94 -1.59 -0.37 16.69
CA THR A 94 -2.91 -0.93 16.99
C THR A 94 -3.76 0.10 17.74
N GLY A 95 -4.69 0.77 17.05
CA GLY A 95 -5.61 1.74 17.64
C GLY A 95 -6.30 2.61 16.58
N ASP A 96 -7.43 3.22 16.95
CA ASP A 96 -8.45 3.91 16.13
C ASP A 96 -7.98 5.21 15.41
N GLY A 97 -6.71 5.26 14.99
CA GLY A 97 -6.08 6.36 14.26
C GLY A 97 -5.29 5.89 13.02
N ALA A 98 -5.57 4.68 12.52
CA ALA A 98 -5.05 4.24 11.23
C ALA A 98 -5.95 4.79 10.11
N PRO A 99 -5.43 5.49 9.09
CA PRO A 99 -6.22 5.79 7.90
C PRO A 99 -6.74 4.45 7.33
N ASP A 100 -7.98 4.45 6.85
CA ASP A 100 -8.84 3.29 6.50
C ASP A 100 -8.19 2.12 5.72
N ARG A 101 -6.97 2.28 5.22
CA ARG A 101 -6.22 1.35 4.38
C ARG A 101 -5.81 0.03 5.04
N ILE A 102 -5.57 -0.03 6.35
CA ILE A 102 -5.17 -1.30 7.00
C ILE A 102 -6.37 -2.25 7.18
N ARG A 103 -7.60 -1.72 7.29
CA ARG A 103 -8.81 -2.54 7.55
C ARG A 103 -9.29 -3.36 6.34
N ALA A 104 -8.88 -3.01 5.12
CA ALA A 104 -9.32 -3.70 3.91
C ALA A 104 -8.56 -5.02 3.65
N ALA A 105 -7.26 -5.08 3.94
CA ALA A 105 -6.44 -6.26 3.68
C ALA A 105 -6.76 -7.45 4.61
N GLY A 106 -7.21 -7.19 5.84
CA GLY A 106 -7.56 -8.24 6.81
C GLY A 106 -8.85 -9.02 6.52
N ARG A 107 -9.67 -8.58 5.55
CA ARG A 107 -10.93 -9.25 5.19
C ARG A 107 -10.82 -10.22 4.00
N ILE A 108 -9.78 -10.13 3.18
CA ILE A 108 -9.65 -10.96 1.97
C ILE A 108 -9.04 -12.35 2.24
N VAL A 109 -8.35 -12.55 3.38
CA VAL A 109 -7.66 -13.82 3.70
C VAL A 109 -8.51 -14.77 4.58
N ARG A 110 -9.72 -14.38 5.00
CA ARG A 110 -10.59 -15.22 5.86
C ARG A 110 -11.75 -15.93 5.14
N ASP A 111 -11.95 -15.70 3.85
CA ASP A 111 -13.07 -16.26 3.08
C ASP A 111 -12.65 -16.97 1.78
N GLN A 112 -11.44 -17.57 1.75
CA GLN A 112 -11.04 -18.52 0.71
C GLN A 112 -10.41 -19.76 1.35
#